data_AF-A0A423VB86-F1
#
_entry.id   AF-A0A423VB86-F1
#
_cell.length_a   1.000
_cell.length_b   1.000
_cell.length_c   1.000
_cell.angle_alpha   90.00
_cell.angle_beta   90.00
_cell.angle_gamma   90.00
#
_symmetry.space_group_name_H-M   'P 1'
#
loop_
_entity.id
_entity.type
_entity.pdbx_description
1 polymer ?
#
loop_
_entity_poly.entity_id
_entity_poly.type
_entity_poly.pdbx_seq_one_letter_code
_entity_poly.pdbx_strand_id
1 'polypeptide(L)'
;MGGNEALDVNQGVAQHANLNITTRGSDWLFTVCAIMGVSTLIFMGLAMTKPRTHRLFHYITAGITAVACIAYWSMGSGLGQTPIQAEFVRPGSSKVFAAGTREIFYVRYIDWFVTTPLLLTDLLLTAGLPWPTILITILADEIMIVCGLVGALTKTSYKWGYWVFGMFAFFFVIYELVFDGRRHANALGGSVKRTFLHCGVLTIFLWFLYPIAWGLAEGGNVIHPDSEAIFYGILDILAKPVFGMLLVFGHNTIDPLQLGLAIREPGGHVHAGEKSHFDHAGPAVAANNGATNHGSINNGVTNNGIGHNGITHNGNTNNGTTGYGPTSYGTADHGTTGHGTTGHRVDDVVTEPVTTTQGTTAHGTTGHI
;
A
#
# COMPACT_ATOMS: atom_id res chain seq x y z
N MET A 1 26.82 3.06 -34.56
CA MET A 1 26.96 1.67 -35.04
C MET A 1 25.54 1.10 -35.21
N GLY A 2 25.33 -0.21 -35.11
CA GLY A 2 23.99 -0.82 -35.08
C GLY A 2 23.90 -1.74 -33.87
N GLY A 3 23.17 -1.33 -32.85
CA GLY A 3 23.08 -2.02 -31.56
C GLY A 3 22.54 -1.10 -30.47
N ASN A 4 22.43 -1.61 -29.25
CA ASN A 4 22.07 -0.82 -28.08
C ASN A 4 23.28 -0.02 -27.58
N GLU A 5 23.27 1.29 -27.84
CA GLU A 5 24.31 2.23 -27.43
C GLU A 5 23.87 3.06 -26.20
N ALA A 6 22.77 2.69 -25.51
CA ALA A 6 22.15 3.53 -24.48
C ALA A 6 23.04 3.77 -23.25
N LEU A 7 23.82 2.76 -22.84
CA LEU A 7 24.80 2.93 -21.77
C LEU A 7 25.92 3.89 -22.18
N ASP A 8 26.41 3.77 -23.43
CA ASP A 8 27.49 4.61 -23.99
C ASP A 8 27.06 6.08 -24.13
N VAL A 9 25.85 6.31 -24.63
CA VAL A 9 25.24 7.65 -24.75
C VAL A 9 25.07 8.32 -23.38
N ASN A 10 24.70 7.56 -22.34
CA ASN A 10 24.43 8.10 -21.00
C ASN A 10 25.65 8.05 -20.04
N GLN A 11 26.84 7.66 -20.51
CA GLN A 11 28.07 7.63 -19.69
C GLN A 11 28.36 8.97 -19.00
N GLY A 12 28.12 10.09 -19.69
CA GLY A 12 28.37 11.44 -19.15
C GLY A 12 27.26 12.03 -18.26
N VAL A 13 26.11 11.35 -18.12
CA VAL A 13 24.90 11.92 -17.48
C VAL A 13 24.64 11.34 -16.09
N ALA A 14 24.91 10.06 -15.88
CA ALA A 14 24.77 9.39 -14.58
C ALA A 14 26.13 9.19 -13.89
N GLN A 15 26.15 9.06 -12.56
CA GLN A 15 27.35 8.61 -11.86
C GLN A 15 27.47 7.10 -11.98
N HIS A 16 28.57 6.60 -12.55
CA HIS A 16 28.73 5.17 -12.81
C HIS A 16 29.47 4.45 -11.68
N ALA A 17 29.02 3.23 -11.40
CA ALA A 17 29.64 2.35 -10.43
C ALA A 17 30.76 1.53 -11.07
N ASN A 18 31.71 1.03 -10.27
CA ASN A 18 32.73 0.10 -10.76
C ASN A 18 32.15 -1.26 -11.17
N LEU A 19 31.04 -1.64 -10.53
CA LEU A 19 30.27 -2.84 -10.82
C LEU A 19 28.85 -2.41 -11.23
N ASN A 20 28.63 -2.30 -12.54
CA ASN A 20 27.37 -1.89 -13.19
C ASN A 20 26.87 -2.96 -14.19
N ILE A 21 25.71 -2.72 -14.78
CA ILE A 21 25.17 -3.55 -15.87
C ILE A 21 26.02 -3.44 -17.15
N THR A 22 26.05 -4.51 -17.93
CA THR A 22 26.59 -4.52 -19.29
C THR A 22 25.51 -4.18 -20.31
N THR A 23 25.88 -3.96 -21.58
CA THR A 23 24.94 -3.82 -22.70
C THR A 23 23.91 -4.96 -22.74
N ARG A 24 24.29 -6.18 -22.35
CA ARG A 24 23.36 -7.33 -22.29
C ARG A 24 22.35 -7.23 -21.14
N GLY A 25 22.75 -6.62 -20.01
CA GLY A 25 21.83 -6.26 -18.94
C GLY A 25 20.84 -5.17 -19.39
N SER A 26 21.34 -4.16 -20.10
CA SER A 26 20.53 -3.10 -20.72
C SER A 26 19.52 -3.66 -21.76
N ASP A 27 19.95 -4.55 -22.67
CA ASP A 27 19.08 -5.23 -23.65
C ASP A 27 17.93 -5.99 -22.97
N TRP A 28 18.24 -6.69 -21.87
CA TRP A 28 17.24 -7.38 -21.08
C TRP A 28 16.25 -6.39 -20.43
N LEU A 29 16.75 -5.29 -19.83
CA LEU A 29 15.89 -4.28 -19.21
C LEU A 29 14.97 -3.59 -20.25
N PHE A 30 15.43 -3.32 -21.47
CA PHE A 30 14.58 -2.87 -22.57
C PHE A 30 13.59 -3.94 -23.05
N THR A 31 13.95 -5.23 -22.99
CA THR A 31 13.01 -6.33 -23.26
C THR A 31 11.87 -6.35 -22.24
N VAL A 32 12.17 -6.21 -20.95
CA VAL A 32 11.14 -6.08 -19.90
C VAL A 32 10.31 -4.82 -20.09
N CYS A 33 10.94 -3.68 -20.42
CA CYS A 33 10.24 -2.43 -20.77
C CYS A 33 9.21 -2.65 -21.89
N ALA A 34 9.58 -3.33 -22.97
CA ALA A 34 8.67 -3.61 -24.09
C ALA A 34 7.50 -4.51 -23.67
N ILE A 35 7.75 -5.54 -22.84
CA ILE A 35 6.70 -6.41 -22.30
C ILE A 35 5.72 -5.60 -21.43
N MET A 36 6.21 -4.71 -20.57
CA MET A 36 5.38 -3.84 -19.72
C MET A 36 4.54 -2.86 -20.56
N GLY A 37 5.14 -2.21 -21.56
CA GLY A 37 4.46 -1.29 -22.47
C GLY A 37 3.36 -1.97 -23.28
N VAL A 38 3.64 -3.13 -23.88
CA VAL A 38 2.63 -3.93 -24.61
C VAL A 38 1.51 -4.37 -23.67
N SER A 39 1.83 -4.82 -22.45
CA SER A 39 0.83 -5.22 -21.46
C SER A 39 -0.10 -4.07 -21.08
N THR A 40 0.45 -2.87 -20.89
CA THR A 40 -0.32 -1.63 -20.64
C THR A 40 -1.35 -1.38 -21.75
N LEU A 41 -0.93 -1.48 -23.02
CA LEU A 41 -1.82 -1.32 -24.17
C LEU A 41 -2.91 -2.40 -24.22
N ILE A 42 -2.58 -3.64 -23.87
CA ILE A 42 -3.55 -4.75 -23.77
C ILE A 42 -4.58 -4.47 -22.68
N PHE A 43 -4.18 -4.10 -21.46
CA PHE A 43 -5.10 -3.82 -20.36
C PHE A 43 -6.01 -2.62 -20.65
N MET A 44 -5.48 -1.56 -21.26
CA MET A 44 -6.28 -0.41 -21.71
C MET A 44 -7.26 -0.78 -22.82
N GLY A 45 -6.83 -1.58 -23.80
CA GLY A 45 -7.70 -2.09 -24.87
C GLY A 45 -8.83 -2.97 -24.33
N LEU A 46 -8.53 -3.87 -23.39
CA LEU A 46 -9.53 -4.67 -22.68
C LEU A 46 -10.49 -3.79 -21.87
N ALA A 47 -10.02 -2.76 -21.17
CA ALA A 47 -10.85 -1.82 -20.43
C ALA A 47 -11.90 -1.14 -21.33
N MET A 48 -11.53 -0.78 -22.57
CA MET A 48 -12.45 -0.15 -23.53
C MET A 48 -13.64 -1.05 -23.90
N THR A 49 -13.51 -2.38 -23.79
CA THR A 49 -14.60 -3.35 -24.05
C THR A 49 -15.63 -3.45 -22.91
N LYS A 50 -15.38 -2.84 -21.75
CA LYS A 50 -16.23 -2.94 -20.55
C LYS A 50 -17.01 -1.64 -20.29
N PRO A 51 -18.18 -1.68 -19.62
CA PRO A 51 -18.81 -0.50 -19.04
C PRO A 51 -17.87 0.18 -18.03
N ARG A 52 -17.98 1.50 -17.86
CA ARG A 52 -17.06 2.31 -17.02
C ARG A 52 -16.94 1.79 -15.57
N THR A 53 -18.04 1.37 -14.97
CA THR A 53 -18.10 0.78 -13.62
C THR A 53 -17.25 -0.49 -13.44
N HIS A 54 -16.94 -1.24 -14.51
CA HIS A 54 -16.13 -2.47 -14.44
C HIS A 54 -14.65 -2.24 -14.80
N ARG A 55 -14.22 -1.00 -15.07
CA ARG A 55 -12.85 -0.71 -15.55
C ARG A 55 -11.81 -0.56 -14.46
N LEU A 56 -12.20 -0.48 -13.18
CA LEU A 56 -11.29 -0.17 -12.06
C LEU A 56 -10.02 -1.04 -12.06
N PHE A 57 -10.17 -2.36 -11.94
CA PHE A 57 -9.05 -3.31 -11.96
C PHE A 57 -8.21 -3.23 -13.25
N HIS A 58 -8.84 -2.98 -14.40
CA HIS A 58 -8.11 -2.81 -15.66
C HIS A 58 -7.23 -1.55 -15.65
N TYR A 59 -7.72 -0.44 -15.08
CA TYR A 59 -6.98 0.81 -14.98
C TYR A 59 -5.85 0.72 -13.93
N ILE A 60 -6.09 0.05 -12.79
CA ILE A 60 -5.04 -0.18 -11.77
C ILE A 60 -3.93 -1.06 -12.37
N THR A 61 -4.28 -2.20 -12.95
CA THR A 61 -3.34 -3.11 -13.61
C THR A 61 -2.61 -2.43 -14.80
N ALA A 62 -3.29 -1.61 -15.61
CA ALA A 62 -2.62 -0.83 -16.66
C ALA A 62 -1.66 0.21 -16.09
N GLY A 63 -2.02 0.88 -14.99
CA GLY A 63 -1.15 1.81 -14.27
C GLY A 63 0.11 1.13 -13.73
N ILE A 64 -0.04 -0.07 -13.15
CA ILE A 64 1.09 -0.89 -12.67
C ILE A 64 2.09 -1.16 -13.80
N THR A 65 1.62 -1.63 -14.96
CA THR A 65 2.53 -1.91 -16.09
C THR A 65 3.05 -0.64 -16.76
N ALA A 66 2.32 0.48 -16.73
CA ALA A 66 2.78 1.75 -17.28
C ALA A 66 3.95 2.33 -16.47
N VAL A 67 3.85 2.32 -15.14
CA VAL A 67 4.92 2.77 -14.24
C VAL A 67 6.15 1.88 -14.39
N ALA A 68 5.96 0.55 -14.37
CA ALA A 68 7.04 -0.39 -14.60
C ALA A 68 7.71 -0.19 -15.97
N CYS A 69 6.96 0.11 -17.04
CA CYS A 69 7.52 0.43 -18.34
C CYS A 69 8.48 1.64 -18.28
N ILE A 70 8.11 2.71 -17.57
CA ILE A 70 8.95 3.92 -17.43
C ILE A 70 10.20 3.63 -16.58
N ALA A 71 10.07 2.83 -15.53
CA ALA A 71 11.20 2.43 -14.70
C ALA A 71 12.18 1.52 -15.46
N TYR A 72 11.69 0.51 -16.18
CA TYR A 72 12.52 -0.38 -17.00
C TYR A 72 13.15 0.35 -18.19
N TRP A 73 12.48 1.34 -18.79
CA TRP A 73 13.10 2.26 -19.75
C TRP A 73 14.30 3.02 -19.13
N SER A 74 14.11 3.54 -17.92
CA SER A 74 15.15 4.29 -17.19
C SER A 74 16.35 3.39 -16.86
N MET A 75 16.11 2.21 -16.27
CA MET A 75 17.15 1.24 -15.94
C MET A 75 17.88 0.74 -17.19
N GLY A 76 17.15 0.39 -18.26
CA GLY A 76 17.73 0.00 -19.54
C GLY A 76 18.60 1.09 -20.15
N SER A 77 18.23 2.35 -19.97
CA SER A 77 19.03 3.50 -20.41
C SER A 77 20.27 3.78 -19.55
N GLY A 78 20.51 3.05 -18.46
CA GLY A 78 21.58 3.35 -17.49
C GLY A 78 21.29 4.55 -16.60
N LEU A 79 20.01 4.94 -16.48
CA LEU A 79 19.53 6.10 -15.72
C LEU A 79 18.81 5.65 -14.45
N GLY A 80 18.67 6.56 -13.47
CA GLY A 80 17.96 6.26 -12.22
C GLY A 80 18.72 5.32 -11.27
N GLN A 81 20.06 5.34 -11.34
CA GLN A 81 20.96 4.59 -10.47
C GLN A 81 21.95 5.48 -9.72
N THR A 82 22.55 4.95 -8.66
CA THR A 82 23.62 5.60 -7.89
C THR A 82 24.69 4.59 -7.45
N PRO A 83 25.99 4.98 -7.44
CA PRO A 83 27.08 4.12 -7.01
C PRO A 83 27.22 4.06 -5.47
N ILE A 84 27.03 2.87 -4.90
CA ILE A 84 27.14 2.61 -3.46
C ILE A 84 28.37 1.75 -3.18
N GLN A 85 29.22 2.15 -2.24
CA GLN A 85 30.39 1.36 -1.82
C GLN A 85 29.94 -0.04 -1.38
N ALA A 86 30.49 -1.08 -2.02
CA ALA A 86 30.19 -2.46 -1.67
C ALA A 86 30.80 -2.79 -0.30
N GLU A 87 29.96 -3.28 0.62
CA GLU A 87 30.38 -3.77 1.94
C GLU A 87 31.16 -5.09 1.79
N PHE A 88 30.61 -6.03 1.02
CA PHE A 88 31.17 -7.36 0.83
C PHE A 88 31.94 -7.45 -0.50
N VAL A 89 33.27 -7.37 -0.40
CA VAL A 89 34.19 -7.69 -1.50
C VAL A 89 34.31 -9.21 -1.63
N ARG A 90 34.43 -9.75 -2.86
CA ARG A 90 34.46 -11.21 -3.10
C ARG A 90 35.66 -11.64 -3.96
N PRO A 91 36.89 -11.70 -3.39
CA PRO A 91 38.12 -12.04 -4.12
C PRO A 91 38.20 -13.49 -4.67
N GLY A 92 37.12 -14.26 -4.63
CA GLY A 92 37.01 -15.57 -5.29
C GLY A 92 36.13 -15.57 -6.55
N SER A 93 35.46 -14.44 -6.88
CA SER A 93 34.49 -14.38 -7.98
C SER A 93 34.91 -13.38 -9.05
N SER A 94 35.22 -13.86 -10.25
CA SER A 94 35.57 -13.01 -11.40
C SER A 94 34.49 -11.99 -11.79
N LYS A 95 33.24 -12.16 -11.34
CA LYS A 95 32.12 -11.24 -11.60
C LYS A 95 31.98 -10.13 -10.56
N VAL A 96 32.44 -10.31 -9.33
CA VAL A 96 32.25 -9.34 -8.22
C VAL A 96 33.52 -9.16 -7.38
N PHE A 97 34.68 -9.38 -8.01
CA PHE A 97 36.00 -9.53 -7.38
C PHE A 97 36.44 -8.31 -6.56
N ALA A 98 36.33 -7.12 -7.17
CA ALA A 98 36.83 -5.86 -6.65
C ALA A 98 35.74 -4.78 -6.83
N ALA A 99 34.56 -5.05 -6.26
CA ALA A 99 33.33 -4.33 -6.60
C ALA A 99 33.34 -2.81 -6.36
N GLY A 100 34.32 -2.23 -5.63
CA GLY A 100 34.44 -0.78 -5.42
C GLY A 100 33.10 -0.17 -5.03
N THR A 101 32.53 0.64 -5.93
CA THR A 101 31.10 0.94 -5.94
C THR A 101 30.27 -0.05 -6.77
N ARG A 102 29.17 -0.54 -6.20
CA ARG A 102 28.09 -1.27 -6.88
C ARG A 102 27.02 -0.28 -7.35
N GLU A 103 26.49 -0.51 -8.55
CA GLU A 103 25.31 0.17 -9.10
C GLU A 103 24.04 -0.23 -8.33
N ILE A 104 23.28 0.77 -7.88
CA ILE A 104 21.96 0.57 -7.25
C ILE A 104 20.92 1.37 -8.03
N PHE A 105 20.02 0.68 -8.75
CA PHE A 105 18.88 1.28 -9.44
C PHE A 105 17.82 1.73 -8.43
N TYR A 106 17.97 2.92 -7.85
CA TYR A 106 16.97 3.47 -6.93
C TYR A 106 15.61 3.67 -7.61
N VAL A 107 15.56 3.85 -8.94
CA VAL A 107 14.32 3.90 -9.72
C VAL A 107 13.48 2.61 -9.63
N ARG A 108 14.10 1.46 -9.35
CA ARG A 108 13.39 0.19 -9.06
C ARG A 108 12.48 0.33 -7.84
N TYR A 109 12.94 1.02 -6.81
CA TYR A 109 12.16 1.27 -5.60
C TYR A 109 11.09 2.34 -5.81
N ILE A 110 11.28 3.26 -6.77
CA ILE A 110 10.24 4.22 -7.18
C ILE A 110 9.11 3.49 -7.94
N ASP A 111 9.44 2.52 -8.79
CA ASP A 111 8.45 1.61 -9.40
C ASP A 111 7.67 0.87 -8.31
N TRP A 112 8.34 0.22 -7.36
CA TRP A 112 7.67 -0.53 -6.31
C TRP A 112 6.82 0.35 -5.39
N PHE A 113 7.33 1.51 -4.94
CA PHE A 113 6.59 2.48 -4.12
C PHE A 113 5.24 2.90 -4.76
N VAL A 114 5.15 2.89 -6.09
CA VAL A 114 3.87 3.15 -6.77
C VAL A 114 3.10 1.86 -7.07
N THR A 115 3.76 0.77 -7.40
CA THR A 115 3.11 -0.44 -7.95
C THR A 115 2.75 -1.51 -6.91
N THR A 116 3.47 -1.65 -5.80
CA THR A 116 3.11 -2.61 -4.75
C THR A 116 1.84 -2.20 -3.98
N PRO A 117 1.58 -0.90 -3.68
CA PRO A 117 0.29 -0.47 -3.14
C PRO A 117 -0.88 -0.72 -4.09
N LEU A 118 -0.66 -0.57 -5.41
CA LEU A 118 -1.66 -0.83 -6.43
C LEU A 118 -1.95 -2.33 -6.57
N LEU A 119 -0.93 -3.20 -6.54
CA LEU A 119 -1.09 -4.66 -6.53
C LEU A 119 -1.86 -5.16 -5.30
N LEU A 120 -1.57 -4.58 -4.12
CA LEU A 120 -2.32 -4.87 -2.90
C LEU A 120 -3.74 -4.34 -2.96
N THR A 121 -3.95 -3.14 -3.51
CA THR A 121 -5.29 -2.58 -3.73
C THR A 121 -6.12 -3.52 -4.60
N ASP A 122 -5.58 -4.00 -5.73
CA ASP A 122 -6.22 -4.98 -6.60
C ASP A 122 -6.61 -6.26 -5.84
N LEU A 123 -5.71 -6.83 -5.02
CA LEU A 123 -6.01 -8.04 -4.22
C LEU A 123 -7.05 -7.81 -3.13
N LEU A 124 -6.89 -6.76 -2.31
CA LEU A 124 -7.73 -6.54 -1.13
C LEU A 124 -9.13 -6.04 -1.51
N LEU A 125 -9.27 -5.27 -2.59
CA LEU A 125 -10.57 -4.96 -3.19
C LEU A 125 -11.21 -6.21 -3.79
N THR A 126 -10.44 -7.11 -4.42
CA THR A 126 -10.96 -8.40 -4.89
C THR A 126 -11.49 -9.24 -3.72
N ALA A 127 -10.84 -9.22 -2.56
CA ALA A 127 -11.34 -9.90 -1.37
C ALA A 127 -12.51 -9.19 -0.66
N GLY A 128 -12.86 -7.95 -1.03
CA GLY A 128 -13.89 -7.17 -0.35
C GLY A 128 -13.50 -6.74 1.06
N LEU A 129 -12.24 -6.33 1.26
CA LEU A 129 -11.79 -5.81 2.56
C LEU A 129 -12.23 -4.35 2.79
N PRO A 130 -12.44 -3.95 4.05
CA PRO A 130 -12.80 -2.58 4.37
C PRO A 130 -11.59 -1.65 4.23
N TRP A 131 -11.83 -0.39 3.85
CA TRP A 131 -10.79 0.61 3.61
C TRP A 131 -9.75 0.77 4.73
N PRO A 132 -10.08 0.74 6.04
CA PRO A 132 -9.05 0.82 7.08
C PRO A 132 -8.00 -0.30 6.99
N THR A 133 -8.41 -1.54 6.69
CA THR A 133 -7.51 -2.68 6.53
C THR A 133 -6.66 -2.56 5.25
N ILE A 134 -7.26 -2.08 4.16
CA ILE A 134 -6.53 -1.76 2.92
C ILE A 134 -5.43 -0.72 3.19
N LEU A 135 -5.77 0.37 3.88
CA LEU A 135 -4.84 1.48 4.15
C LEU A 135 -3.73 1.10 5.13
N ILE A 136 -3.99 0.30 6.16
CA ILE A 136 -2.91 -0.17 7.06
C ILE A 136 -1.99 -1.19 6.37
N THR A 137 -2.53 -2.02 5.47
CA THR A 137 -1.72 -2.96 4.67
C THR A 137 -0.82 -2.20 3.69
N ILE A 138 -1.35 -1.17 3.02
CA ILE A 138 -0.56 -0.27 2.16
C ILE A 138 0.51 0.46 2.98
N LEU A 139 0.20 0.97 4.18
CA LEU A 139 1.23 1.63 5.00
C LEU A 139 2.38 0.67 5.38
N ALA A 140 2.09 -0.60 5.65
CA ALA A 140 3.13 -1.60 5.89
C ALA A 140 3.95 -1.91 4.63
N ASP A 141 3.30 -1.98 3.46
CA ASP A 141 3.97 -2.13 2.16
C ASP A 141 4.93 -0.96 1.87
N GLU A 142 4.51 0.28 2.12
CA GLU A 142 5.37 1.46 1.98
C GLU A 142 6.57 1.44 2.93
N ILE A 143 6.35 1.02 4.20
CA ILE A 143 7.45 0.83 5.15
C ILE A 143 8.44 -0.23 4.65
N MET A 144 7.96 -1.33 4.05
CA MET A 144 8.80 -2.36 3.44
C MET A 144 9.64 -1.80 2.29
N ILE A 145 9.03 -1.08 1.33
CA ILE A 145 9.74 -0.52 0.17
C ILE A 145 10.76 0.56 0.59
N VAL A 146 10.38 1.48 1.48
CA VAL A 146 11.27 2.52 1.99
C VAL A 146 12.45 1.91 2.75
N CYS A 147 12.22 0.88 3.59
CA CYS A 147 13.31 0.16 4.25
C CYS A 147 14.24 -0.53 3.24
N GLY A 148 13.69 -1.19 2.21
CA GLY A 148 14.48 -1.81 1.14
C GLY A 148 15.39 -0.81 0.41
N LEU A 149 14.85 0.37 0.07
CA LEU A 149 15.60 1.46 -0.58
C LEU A 149 16.71 2.00 0.31
N VAL A 150 16.38 2.39 1.55
CA VAL A 150 17.38 2.97 2.48
C VAL A 150 18.46 1.94 2.82
N GLY A 151 18.10 0.65 2.94
CA GLY A 151 19.07 -0.44 3.07
C GLY A 151 19.99 -0.56 1.85
N ALA A 152 19.45 -0.50 0.63
CA ALA A 152 20.25 -0.60 -0.60
C ALA A 152 21.24 0.56 -0.75
N LEU A 153 20.85 1.76 -0.32
CA LEU A 153 21.71 2.96 -0.29
C LEU A 153 22.71 2.98 0.89
N THR A 154 22.55 2.09 1.87
CA THR A 154 23.42 2.02 3.05
C THR A 154 24.70 1.24 2.75
N LYS A 155 25.85 1.88 2.97
CA LYS A 155 27.21 1.34 2.70
C LYS A 155 27.74 0.38 3.78
N THR A 156 27.12 0.36 4.95
CA THR A 156 27.56 -0.40 6.14
C THR A 156 26.56 -1.51 6.48
N SER A 157 26.94 -2.38 7.42
CA SER A 157 26.10 -3.49 7.91
C SER A 157 24.75 -3.06 8.50
N TYR A 158 24.55 -1.76 8.77
CA TYR A 158 23.24 -1.19 9.13
C TYR A 158 22.16 -1.45 8.07
N LYS A 159 22.54 -1.73 6.82
CA LYS A 159 21.62 -2.18 5.76
C LYS A 159 20.76 -3.38 6.19
N TRP A 160 21.30 -4.28 7.01
CA TRP A 160 20.59 -5.46 7.50
C TRP A 160 19.57 -5.12 8.59
N GLY A 161 19.76 -4.02 9.32
CA GLY A 161 18.73 -3.47 10.22
C GLY A 161 17.49 -3.03 9.44
N TYR A 162 17.69 -2.26 8.35
CA TYR A 162 16.60 -1.91 7.44
C TYR A 162 15.95 -3.13 6.79
N TRP A 163 16.73 -4.11 6.36
CA TRP A 163 16.19 -5.37 5.84
C TRP A 163 15.31 -6.10 6.87
N VAL A 164 15.72 -6.17 8.14
CA VAL A 164 14.91 -6.77 9.22
C VAL A 164 13.61 -5.98 9.45
N PHE A 165 13.65 -4.64 9.48
CA PHE A 165 12.42 -3.83 9.61
C PHE A 165 11.48 -4.01 8.42
N GLY A 166 12.02 -4.04 7.20
CA GLY A 166 11.26 -4.35 5.98
C GLY A 166 10.65 -5.75 6.01
N MET A 167 11.36 -6.76 6.54
CA MET A 167 10.84 -8.11 6.71
C MET A 167 9.69 -8.19 7.73
N PHE A 168 9.72 -7.42 8.83
CA PHE A 168 8.58 -7.35 9.75
C PHE A 168 7.34 -6.76 9.08
N ALA A 169 7.51 -5.68 8.30
CA ALA A 169 6.43 -5.06 7.55
C ALA A 169 5.88 -6.00 6.44
N PHE A 170 6.77 -6.69 5.74
CA PHE A 170 6.42 -7.75 4.78
C PHE A 170 5.58 -8.86 5.43
N PHE A 171 6.00 -9.39 6.59
CA PHE A 171 5.23 -10.43 7.28
C PHE A 171 3.85 -9.95 7.75
N PHE A 172 3.67 -8.66 8.05
CA PHE A 172 2.35 -8.08 8.29
C PHE A 172 1.47 -8.09 7.02
N VAL A 173 2.02 -7.69 5.86
CA VAL A 173 1.31 -7.79 4.57
C VAL A 173 0.93 -9.24 4.23
N ILE A 174 1.83 -10.20 4.49
CA ILE A 174 1.55 -11.63 4.32
C ILE A 174 0.45 -12.11 5.30
N TYR A 175 0.44 -11.64 6.54
CA TYR A 175 -0.63 -11.94 7.50
C TYR A 175 -2.00 -11.45 6.96
N GLU A 176 -2.09 -10.20 6.53
CA GLU A 176 -3.30 -9.59 5.97
C GLU A 176 -3.82 -10.38 4.75
N LEU A 177 -2.94 -10.78 3.83
CA LEU A 177 -3.33 -11.59 2.67
C LEU A 177 -3.76 -13.03 3.04
N VAL A 178 -3.04 -13.71 3.93
CA VAL A 178 -3.24 -15.13 4.25
C VAL A 178 -4.42 -15.38 5.18
N PHE A 179 -4.69 -14.46 6.12
CA PHE A 179 -5.73 -14.62 7.13
C PHE A 179 -6.97 -13.79 6.81
N ASP A 180 -6.88 -12.46 6.84
CA ASP A 180 -8.05 -11.59 6.75
C ASP A 180 -8.57 -11.47 5.31
N GLY A 181 -7.68 -11.26 4.33
CA GLY A 181 -7.93 -11.39 2.89
C GLY A 181 -8.65 -12.69 2.53
N ARG A 182 -8.07 -13.81 2.95
CA ARG A 182 -8.63 -15.15 2.71
C ARG A 182 -9.97 -15.37 3.41
N ARG A 183 -10.16 -14.84 4.62
CA ARG A 183 -11.42 -14.95 5.37
C ARG A 183 -12.55 -14.21 4.66
N HIS A 184 -12.33 -12.98 4.22
CA HIS A 184 -13.32 -12.19 3.49
C HIS A 184 -13.65 -12.82 2.13
N ALA A 185 -12.62 -13.17 1.33
CA ALA A 185 -12.82 -13.84 0.05
C ALA A 185 -13.56 -15.18 0.17
N ASN A 186 -13.33 -15.94 1.26
CA ASN A 186 -14.08 -17.17 1.55
C ASN A 186 -15.56 -16.91 1.85
N ALA A 187 -15.90 -15.81 2.51
CA ALA A 187 -17.28 -15.45 2.84
C ALA A 187 -18.08 -15.01 1.60
N LEU A 188 -17.42 -14.32 0.65
CA LEU A 188 -18.01 -13.96 -0.66
C LEU A 188 -18.14 -15.18 -1.59
N GLY A 189 -17.19 -16.12 -1.52
CA GLY A 189 -17.27 -17.40 -2.24
C GLY A 189 -17.10 -17.28 -3.77
N GLY A 190 -17.59 -18.27 -4.50
CA GLY A 190 -17.68 -18.25 -5.97
C GLY A 190 -16.40 -17.86 -6.72
N SER A 191 -16.56 -17.04 -7.78
CA SER A 191 -15.45 -16.51 -8.56
C SER A 191 -14.54 -15.57 -7.76
N VAL A 192 -15.07 -14.85 -6.76
CA VAL A 192 -14.30 -13.94 -5.90
C VAL A 192 -13.23 -14.71 -5.13
N LYS A 193 -13.63 -15.75 -4.39
CA LYS A 193 -12.73 -16.67 -3.68
C LYS A 193 -11.64 -17.23 -4.59
N ARG A 194 -12.03 -17.73 -5.77
CA ARG A 194 -11.08 -18.34 -6.72
C ARG A 194 -10.07 -17.33 -7.25
N THR A 195 -10.53 -16.14 -7.64
CA THR A 195 -9.67 -15.07 -8.18
C THR A 195 -8.69 -14.59 -7.12
N PHE A 196 -9.16 -14.30 -5.91
CA PHE A 196 -8.30 -13.92 -4.79
C PHE A 196 -7.27 -15.01 -4.45
N LEU A 197 -7.66 -16.28 -4.37
CA LEU A 197 -6.72 -17.36 -4.06
C LEU A 197 -5.66 -17.56 -5.16
N HIS A 198 -6.03 -17.51 -6.43
CA HIS A 198 -5.07 -17.67 -7.53
C HIS A 198 -4.07 -16.51 -7.57
N CYS A 199 -4.56 -15.27 -7.49
CA CYS A 199 -3.72 -14.08 -7.54
C CYS A 199 -2.87 -13.96 -6.26
N GLY A 200 -3.46 -14.15 -5.08
CA GLY A 200 -2.78 -14.07 -3.79
C GLY A 200 -1.69 -15.12 -3.61
N VAL A 201 -1.91 -16.37 -4.03
CA VAL A 201 -0.85 -17.41 -3.98
C VAL A 201 0.32 -17.06 -4.89
N LEU A 202 0.05 -16.54 -6.10
CA LEU A 202 1.10 -16.06 -7.01
C LEU A 202 1.89 -14.90 -6.38
N THR A 203 1.19 -13.87 -5.88
CA THR A 203 1.80 -12.71 -5.23
C THR A 203 2.67 -13.13 -4.05
N ILE A 204 2.14 -13.91 -3.11
CA ILE A 204 2.89 -14.39 -1.93
C ILE A 204 4.15 -15.15 -2.36
N PHE A 205 4.02 -16.12 -3.28
CA PHE A 205 5.16 -16.91 -3.75
C PHE A 205 6.26 -16.05 -4.38
N LEU A 206 5.88 -15.11 -5.27
CA LEU A 206 6.84 -14.22 -5.91
C LEU A 206 7.46 -13.24 -4.91
N TRP A 207 6.66 -12.64 -4.02
CA TRP A 207 7.14 -11.63 -3.09
C TRP A 207 8.15 -12.16 -2.09
N PHE A 208 8.08 -13.45 -1.70
CA PHE A 208 9.15 -14.10 -0.92
C PHE A 208 10.50 -14.17 -1.66
N LEU A 209 10.53 -14.07 -2.99
CA LEU A 209 11.77 -14.10 -3.78
C LEU A 209 12.45 -12.72 -3.87
N TYR A 210 11.72 -11.61 -3.72
CA TYR A 210 12.29 -10.25 -3.75
C TYR A 210 13.29 -9.98 -2.60
N PRO A 211 13.01 -10.26 -1.30
CA PRO A 211 13.99 -10.05 -0.23
C PRO A 211 15.18 -11.02 -0.31
N ILE A 212 15.02 -12.17 -0.98
CA ILE A 212 16.12 -13.09 -1.30
C ILE A 212 17.00 -12.50 -2.41
N ALA A 213 16.40 -11.99 -3.49
CA ALA A 213 17.12 -11.28 -4.55
C ALA A 213 17.90 -10.09 -3.96
N TRP A 214 17.27 -9.29 -3.09
CA TRP A 214 17.90 -8.19 -2.37
C TRP A 214 19.09 -8.63 -1.52
N GLY A 215 18.92 -9.70 -0.74
CA GLY A 215 20.00 -10.27 0.08
C GLY A 215 21.19 -10.76 -0.74
N LEU A 216 20.94 -11.24 -1.96
CA LEU A 216 21.97 -11.68 -2.90
C LEU A 216 22.59 -10.53 -3.72
N ALA A 217 21.88 -9.44 -3.97
CA ALA A 217 22.33 -8.32 -4.78
C ALA A 217 22.75 -7.11 -3.91
N GLU A 218 21.84 -6.19 -3.61
CA GLU A 218 22.12 -4.92 -2.92
C GLU A 218 22.64 -5.11 -1.48
N GLY A 219 22.17 -6.16 -0.81
CA GLY A 219 22.58 -6.56 0.53
C GLY A 219 23.98 -7.18 0.55
N GLY A 220 24.08 -8.43 0.06
CA GLY A 220 25.26 -9.27 0.18
C GLY A 220 26.27 -9.19 -0.97
N ASN A 221 25.99 -8.46 -2.05
CA ASN A 221 26.85 -8.34 -3.24
C ASN A 221 27.35 -9.72 -3.77
N VAL A 222 26.47 -10.71 -3.81
CA VAL A 222 26.74 -12.08 -4.28
C VAL A 222 26.64 -12.16 -5.81
N ILE A 223 25.64 -11.50 -6.40
CA ILE A 223 25.34 -11.58 -7.83
C ILE A 223 25.68 -10.28 -8.57
N HIS A 224 26.09 -10.41 -9.84
CA HIS A 224 26.38 -9.28 -10.73
C HIS A 224 25.10 -8.46 -11.02
N PRO A 225 25.18 -7.14 -11.26
CA PRO A 225 24.02 -6.32 -11.67
C PRO A 225 23.21 -6.92 -12.85
N ASP A 226 23.85 -7.43 -13.91
CA ASP A 226 23.15 -8.20 -14.97
C ASP A 226 22.29 -9.36 -14.44
N SER A 227 22.79 -10.09 -13.42
CA SER A 227 22.07 -11.23 -12.84
C SER A 227 20.94 -10.78 -11.92
N GLU A 228 21.12 -9.65 -11.22
CA GLU A 228 20.07 -8.95 -10.48
C GLU A 228 18.95 -8.47 -11.43
N ALA A 229 19.31 -7.84 -12.55
CA ALA A 229 18.39 -7.37 -13.57
C ALA A 229 17.56 -8.51 -14.19
N ILE A 230 18.19 -9.66 -14.46
CA ILE A 230 17.48 -10.87 -14.90
C ILE A 230 16.52 -11.38 -13.80
N PHE A 231 16.99 -11.47 -12.55
CA PHE A 231 16.18 -12.01 -11.45
C PHE A 231 14.93 -11.14 -11.20
N TYR A 232 15.09 -9.85 -10.91
CA TYR A 232 13.93 -8.96 -10.70
C TYR A 232 13.10 -8.79 -11.98
N GLY A 233 13.70 -8.78 -13.17
CA GLY A 233 12.95 -8.69 -14.43
C GLY A 233 12.00 -9.87 -14.65
N ILE A 234 12.42 -11.10 -14.33
CA ILE A 234 11.55 -12.27 -14.36
C ILE A 234 10.45 -12.16 -13.30
N LEU A 235 10.80 -11.76 -12.07
CA LEU A 235 9.83 -11.59 -10.99
C LEU A 235 8.77 -10.54 -11.35
N ASP A 236 9.16 -9.38 -11.88
CA ASP A 236 8.25 -8.31 -12.26
C ASP A 236 7.35 -8.71 -13.45
N ILE A 237 7.83 -9.45 -14.45
CA ILE A 237 6.97 -10.00 -15.51
C ILE A 237 5.90 -10.93 -14.92
N LEU A 238 6.23 -11.73 -13.91
CA LEU A 238 5.26 -12.61 -13.26
C LEU A 238 4.32 -11.84 -12.32
N ALA A 239 4.84 -10.86 -11.57
CA ALA A 239 4.11 -10.11 -10.55
C ALA A 239 3.26 -8.95 -11.09
N LYS A 240 3.55 -8.44 -12.30
CA LYS A 240 2.84 -7.32 -12.92
C LYS A 240 1.92 -7.78 -14.08
N PRO A 241 2.39 -8.09 -15.30
CA PRO A 241 1.49 -8.45 -16.40
C PRO A 241 0.86 -9.84 -16.27
N VAL A 242 1.58 -10.88 -15.78
CA VAL A 242 0.95 -12.21 -15.61
C VAL A 242 -0.10 -12.19 -14.50
N PHE A 243 0.22 -11.60 -13.35
CA PHE A 243 -0.75 -11.29 -12.29
C PHE A 243 -1.96 -10.51 -12.84
N GLY A 244 -1.71 -9.43 -13.58
CA GLY A 244 -2.74 -8.57 -14.16
C GLY A 244 -3.70 -9.30 -15.09
N MET A 245 -3.17 -10.18 -15.94
CA MET A 245 -3.99 -11.03 -16.83
C MET A 245 -4.86 -12.02 -16.03
N LEU A 246 -4.31 -12.64 -14.98
CA LEU A 246 -5.08 -13.54 -14.08
C LEU A 246 -6.20 -12.78 -13.35
N LEU A 247 -5.89 -11.58 -12.84
CA LEU A 247 -6.83 -10.72 -12.13
C LEU A 247 -7.98 -10.26 -13.05
N VAL A 248 -7.65 -9.63 -14.18
CA VAL A 248 -8.62 -9.13 -15.17
C VAL A 248 -9.51 -10.26 -15.69
N PHE A 249 -8.95 -11.45 -15.94
CA PHE A 249 -9.74 -12.60 -16.37
C PHE A 249 -10.62 -13.19 -15.27
N GLY A 250 -10.21 -13.15 -14.00
CA GLY A 250 -11.07 -13.52 -12.87
C GLY A 250 -12.28 -12.59 -12.73
N HIS A 251 -12.04 -11.28 -12.85
CA HIS A 251 -13.07 -10.23 -12.77
C HIS A 251 -14.04 -10.18 -13.95
N ASN A 252 -13.82 -10.92 -15.04
CA ASN A 252 -14.81 -11.07 -16.11
C ASN A 252 -16.15 -11.66 -15.64
N THR A 253 -16.19 -12.29 -14.47
CA THR A 253 -17.39 -12.94 -13.88
C THR A 253 -17.81 -12.36 -12.53
N ILE A 254 -17.18 -11.26 -12.09
CA ILE A 254 -17.43 -10.62 -10.79
C ILE A 254 -18.11 -9.27 -11.05
N ASP A 255 -19.22 -9.02 -10.36
CA ASP A 255 -19.87 -7.72 -10.35
C ASP A 255 -19.21 -6.84 -9.27
N PRO A 256 -18.73 -5.62 -9.58
CA PRO A 256 -18.21 -4.68 -8.58
C PRO A 256 -19.14 -4.45 -7.38
N LEU A 257 -20.46 -4.57 -7.55
CA LEU A 257 -21.43 -4.47 -6.45
C LEU A 257 -21.26 -5.59 -5.41
N GLN A 258 -20.83 -6.80 -5.81
CA GLN A 258 -20.52 -7.90 -4.89
C GLN A 258 -19.30 -7.61 -4.01
N LEU A 259 -18.46 -6.65 -4.42
CA LEU A 259 -17.28 -6.19 -3.69
C LEU A 259 -17.56 -4.92 -2.87
N GLY A 260 -18.81 -4.43 -2.85
CA GLY A 260 -19.19 -3.17 -2.22
C GLY A 260 -18.77 -1.91 -3.00
N LEU A 261 -18.29 -2.05 -4.24
CA LEU A 261 -17.77 -0.95 -5.05
C LEU A 261 -18.88 -0.20 -5.81
N ALA A 262 -19.62 0.63 -5.10
CA ALA A 262 -20.66 1.49 -5.66
C ALA A 262 -20.08 2.74 -6.38
N ILE A 263 -19.49 2.53 -7.56
CA ILE A 263 -18.98 3.62 -8.42
C ILE A 263 -20.16 4.42 -9.00
N ARG A 264 -20.28 5.68 -8.60
CA ARG A 264 -21.35 6.60 -9.07
C ARG A 264 -20.95 7.28 -10.38
N GLU A 265 -21.79 7.20 -11.39
CA GLU A 265 -21.65 8.02 -12.60
C GLU A 265 -22.39 9.35 -12.45
N PRO A 266 -21.85 10.48 -12.95
CA PRO A 266 -22.56 11.77 -12.96
C PRO A 266 -23.87 11.67 -13.75
N GLY A 267 -25.00 11.87 -13.07
CA GLY A 267 -26.35 11.75 -13.65
C GLY A 267 -27.03 10.40 -13.44
N GLY A 268 -26.38 9.42 -12.79
CA GLY A 268 -27.01 8.14 -12.44
C GLY A 268 -28.10 8.31 -11.37
N HIS A 269 -29.35 8.00 -11.70
CA HIS A 269 -30.44 7.93 -10.73
C HIS A 269 -30.15 6.85 -9.67
N VAL A 270 -30.43 7.16 -8.40
CA VAL A 270 -30.22 6.24 -7.30
C VAL A 270 -31.28 5.13 -7.34
N HIS A 271 -30.92 3.95 -7.87
CA HIS A 271 -31.67 2.73 -7.63
C HIS A 271 -31.47 2.28 -6.18
N ALA A 272 -32.19 2.94 -5.27
CA ALA A 272 -32.19 2.63 -3.86
C ALA A 272 -32.95 1.31 -3.61
N GLY A 273 -32.21 0.21 -3.54
CA GLY A 273 -32.68 -1.06 -2.96
C GLY A 273 -33.86 -1.70 -3.68
N GLU A 274 -33.62 -2.28 -4.86
CA GLU A 274 -34.54 -3.27 -5.40
C GLU A 274 -34.49 -4.51 -4.50
N LYS A 275 -35.54 -4.69 -3.69
CA LYS A 275 -35.72 -5.89 -2.86
C LYS A 275 -35.84 -7.08 -3.79
N SER A 276 -34.94 -8.06 -3.66
CA SER A 276 -35.03 -9.33 -4.37
C SER A 276 -36.32 -10.05 -4.00
N HIS A 277 -37.34 -9.94 -4.86
CA HIS A 277 -38.56 -10.72 -4.76
C HIS A 277 -38.25 -12.19 -5.09
N PHE A 278 -38.20 -13.03 -4.06
CA PHE A 278 -38.27 -14.49 -4.22
C PHE A 278 -39.73 -14.88 -4.44
N ASP A 279 -40.18 -14.85 -5.69
CA ASP A 279 -41.53 -15.31 -6.05
C ASP A 279 -41.57 -16.85 -6.05
N HIS A 280 -42.12 -17.42 -4.97
CA HIS A 280 -42.54 -18.82 -4.96
C HIS A 280 -43.87 -18.99 -5.70
N ALA A 281 -43.81 -19.55 -6.91
CA ALA A 281 -45.00 -19.91 -7.68
C ALA A 281 -45.78 -21.06 -7.01
N GLY A 282 -47.04 -20.80 -6.66
CA GLY A 282 -48.06 -21.77 -6.25
C GLY A 282 -49.39 -21.42 -6.93
N PRO A 283 -50.22 -22.42 -7.32
CA PRO A 283 -51.27 -22.20 -8.32
C PRO A 283 -52.50 -21.44 -7.80
N ALA A 284 -53.13 -20.70 -8.70
CA ALA A 284 -54.26 -19.82 -8.42
C ALA A 284 -55.56 -20.56 -8.07
N VAL A 285 -56.33 -19.98 -7.15
CA VAL A 285 -57.77 -20.21 -6.99
C VAL A 285 -58.46 -18.86 -6.97
N ALA A 286 -59.48 -18.69 -7.82
CA ALA A 286 -60.21 -17.43 -7.96
C ALA A 286 -61.31 -17.28 -6.91
N ALA A 287 -61.48 -16.05 -6.40
CA ALA A 287 -62.69 -15.61 -5.70
C ALA A 287 -62.93 -14.11 -5.96
N ASN A 288 -64.21 -13.73 -6.01
CA ASN A 288 -64.71 -12.48 -6.58
C ASN A 288 -65.01 -11.38 -5.55
N ASN A 289 -65.23 -10.17 -6.08
CA ASN A 289 -66.01 -9.04 -5.53
C ASN A 289 -65.41 -8.16 -4.42
N GLY A 290 -65.52 -6.84 -4.62
CA GLY A 290 -65.85 -5.93 -3.52
C GLY A 290 -65.46 -4.46 -3.65
N ALA A 291 -66.45 -3.60 -3.96
CA ALA A 291 -66.55 -2.19 -3.57
C ALA A 291 -65.44 -1.19 -3.98
N THR A 292 -65.73 -0.42 -5.03
CA THR A 292 -65.23 0.95 -5.21
C THR A 292 -65.77 1.90 -4.13
N ASN A 293 -64.94 2.81 -3.59
CA ASN A 293 -65.45 4.10 -3.09
C ASN A 293 -64.41 5.23 -3.12
N HIS A 294 -64.89 6.45 -3.36
CA HIS A 294 -64.09 7.69 -3.48
C HIS A 294 -63.56 8.20 -2.12
N GLY A 295 -62.51 9.02 -2.12
CA GLY A 295 -62.10 9.76 -0.90
C GLY A 295 -60.85 10.64 -0.99
N SER A 296 -60.97 11.82 -1.59
CA SER A 296 -60.07 12.99 -1.60
C SER A 296 -58.78 13.03 -0.74
N ILE A 297 -57.70 13.41 -1.44
CA ILE A 297 -56.60 14.31 -1.04
C ILE A 297 -56.93 15.26 0.15
N ASN A 298 -56.02 15.37 1.14
CA ASN A 298 -55.36 16.65 1.52
C ASN A 298 -54.29 16.54 2.64
N ASN A 299 -53.23 17.32 2.45
CA ASN A 299 -52.27 17.94 3.40
C ASN A 299 -51.85 17.23 4.71
N GLY A 300 -50.54 17.08 4.88
CA GLY A 300 -49.93 16.91 6.20
C GLY A 300 -49.72 18.22 6.96
N VAL A 301 -49.67 18.13 8.29
CA VAL A 301 -49.12 19.15 9.20
C VAL A 301 -48.32 18.43 10.31
N THR A 302 -47.28 19.09 10.79
CA THR A 302 -46.27 18.62 11.76
C THR A 302 -46.70 18.73 13.23
N ASN A 303 -46.08 17.90 14.10
CA ASN A 303 -45.83 18.10 15.54
C ASN A 303 -46.91 18.76 16.42
N ASN A 304 -47.49 18.00 17.35
CA ASN A 304 -47.16 18.09 18.79
C ASN A 304 -48.03 17.15 19.66
N GLY A 305 -47.54 16.86 20.88
CA GLY A 305 -48.43 16.74 22.04
C GLY A 305 -48.96 15.36 22.44
N ILE A 306 -48.15 14.66 23.23
CA ILE A 306 -48.51 13.98 24.50
C ILE A 306 -50.01 13.66 24.75
N GLY A 307 -50.30 12.37 24.93
CA GLY A 307 -51.09 11.93 26.09
C GLY A 307 -52.34 11.07 25.83
N HIS A 308 -52.20 9.74 25.99
CA HIS A 308 -53.04 9.00 26.95
C HIS A 308 -52.45 7.62 27.30
N ASN A 309 -52.55 7.26 28.58
CA ASN A 309 -52.25 5.92 29.07
C ASN A 309 -53.43 4.97 28.75
N GLY A 310 -53.15 3.83 28.11
CA GLY A 310 -54.02 2.67 28.07
C GLY A 310 -53.42 1.53 28.88
N ILE A 311 -54.12 1.07 29.93
CA ILE A 311 -53.61 0.10 30.91
C ILE A 311 -53.89 -1.34 30.44
N THR A 312 -52.92 -2.25 30.60
CA THR A 312 -53.04 -3.63 31.17
C THR A 312 -51.78 -4.46 30.85
N HIS A 313 -51.34 -5.51 31.55
CA HIS A 313 -51.35 -5.94 32.96
C HIS A 313 -50.64 -7.33 33.00
N ASN A 314 -49.35 -7.40 33.34
CA ASN A 314 -48.61 -8.61 33.81
C ASN A 314 -47.12 -8.24 34.00
N GLY A 315 -46.39 -8.60 35.08
CA GLY A 315 -46.76 -9.24 36.34
C GLY A 315 -45.51 -9.43 37.23
N ASN A 316 -45.72 -9.91 38.46
CA ASN A 316 -44.71 -10.51 39.37
C ASN A 316 -43.77 -9.62 40.27
N THR A 317 -44.34 -9.21 41.41
CA THR A 317 -43.86 -9.46 42.81
C THR A 317 -42.39 -9.25 43.27
N ASN A 318 -42.21 -8.37 44.28
CA ASN A 318 -41.72 -8.63 45.67
C ASN A 318 -40.71 -7.61 46.28
N ASN A 319 -40.91 -7.32 47.59
CA ASN A 319 -40.15 -6.46 48.52
C ASN A 319 -40.00 -4.95 48.17
N GLY A 320 -40.25 -3.99 49.07
CA GLY A 320 -40.81 -4.04 50.42
C GLY A 320 -40.71 -2.68 51.16
N THR A 321 -41.70 -2.38 52.03
CA THR A 321 -41.69 -1.36 53.13
C THR A 321 -41.20 0.08 52.83
N THR A 322 -42.04 1.10 52.60
CA THR A 322 -42.86 1.92 53.55
C THR A 322 -42.09 2.80 54.56
N GLY A 323 -42.31 4.13 54.55
CA GLY A 323 -42.11 4.99 55.73
C GLY A 323 -41.87 6.50 55.48
N TYR A 324 -42.82 7.35 55.90
CA TYR A 324 -42.80 8.81 56.17
C TYR A 324 -41.41 9.45 56.45
N GLY A 325 -41.09 10.71 56.12
CA GLY A 325 -41.88 11.95 56.20
C GLY A 325 -41.04 13.21 55.85
N PRO A 326 -41.48 14.46 56.16
CA PRO A 326 -41.15 15.63 55.32
C PRO A 326 -40.23 16.72 55.93
N THR A 327 -39.81 17.68 55.08
CA THR A 327 -39.31 19.06 55.42
C THR A 327 -38.01 19.16 56.24
N SER A 328 -37.22 20.25 56.31
CA SER A 328 -37.16 21.58 55.64
C SER A 328 -35.81 22.26 56.02
N TYR A 329 -35.18 22.99 55.08
CA TYR A 329 -34.21 24.10 55.26
C TYR A 329 -33.10 24.08 56.35
N GLY A 330 -31.87 24.40 55.91
CA GLY A 330 -30.77 24.86 56.77
C GLY A 330 -29.67 25.55 55.96
N THR A 331 -29.55 26.87 56.08
CA THR A 331 -28.59 27.73 55.36
C THR A 331 -27.55 28.29 56.34
N ALA A 332 -26.25 28.28 56.00
CA ALA A 332 -25.27 29.36 56.23
C ALA A 332 -23.79 28.87 56.23
N ASP A 333 -23.05 29.29 55.20
CA ASP A 333 -21.80 30.07 55.27
C ASP A 333 -20.67 29.78 56.29
N HIS A 334 -19.46 29.49 55.78
CA HIS A 334 -18.27 30.39 55.80
C HIS A 334 -16.91 29.65 55.73
N GLY A 335 -15.88 30.29 55.14
CA GLY A 335 -14.47 30.01 55.45
C GLY A 335 -13.52 29.86 54.25
N THR A 336 -12.67 30.87 54.01
CA THR A 336 -11.54 30.84 53.05
C THR A 336 -10.18 30.93 53.79
N THR A 337 -9.06 31.01 53.04
CA THR A 337 -7.63 31.14 53.43
C THR A 337 -6.87 29.83 53.68
N GLY A 338 -5.56 29.69 53.39
CA GLY A 338 -4.58 30.71 52.93
C GLY A 338 -3.24 30.14 52.38
N HIS A 339 -2.27 31.03 52.15
CA HIS A 339 -0.99 30.86 51.40
C HIS A 339 0.14 30.05 52.09
N GLY A 340 1.21 29.69 51.33
CA GLY A 340 2.54 29.35 51.88
C GLY A 340 3.68 29.23 50.84
N THR A 341 4.88 29.73 51.16
CA THR A 341 6.13 29.77 50.35
C THR A 341 7.36 29.49 51.27
N THR A 342 8.64 29.37 50.89
CA THR A 342 9.50 29.84 49.76
C THR A 342 10.65 28.82 49.46
N GLY A 343 11.62 29.14 48.58
CA GLY A 343 12.90 28.42 48.49
C GLY A 343 13.97 29.14 47.63
N HIS A 344 15.15 29.45 48.19
CA HIS A 344 16.20 30.28 47.58
C HIS A 344 17.39 29.47 47.00
N ARG A 345 17.86 29.88 45.81
CA ARG A 345 19.23 30.34 45.43
C ARG A 345 20.50 29.66 46.03
N VAL A 346 21.47 29.33 45.15
CA VAL A 346 22.86 29.87 45.04
C VAL A 346 23.65 29.09 43.95
N ASP A 347 24.09 29.82 42.90
CA ASP A 347 25.45 30.00 42.33
C ASP A 347 26.43 28.77 42.31
N ASP A 348 27.37 28.53 41.37
CA ASP A 348 27.94 29.29 40.23
C ASP A 348 28.84 28.35 39.34
N VAL A 349 29.67 28.91 38.41
CA VAL A 349 30.97 28.38 37.89
C VAL A 349 31.06 27.67 36.49
N VAL A 350 31.56 28.46 35.52
CA VAL A 350 32.49 28.16 34.38
C VAL A 350 31.98 27.65 33.01
N THR A 351 32.09 28.58 32.04
CA THR A 351 32.34 28.40 30.60
C THR A 351 33.73 28.97 30.23
N GLU A 352 34.17 28.83 28.96
CA GLU A 352 35.49 29.18 28.35
C GLU A 352 36.49 28.00 28.28
N PRO A 353 37.35 27.87 27.23
CA PRO A 353 37.94 28.98 26.45
C PRO A 353 37.70 29.00 24.94
N VAL A 354 37.48 30.21 24.43
CA VAL A 354 37.84 30.63 23.06
C VAL A 354 39.35 30.91 23.00
N THR A 355 40.05 30.39 21.99
CA THR A 355 41.35 30.95 21.56
C THR A 355 41.37 31.14 20.05
N THR A 356 41.44 32.41 19.65
CA THR A 356 41.55 32.84 18.25
C THR A 356 43.02 32.88 17.83
N THR A 357 43.35 32.41 16.64
CA THR A 357 44.64 32.74 16.00
C THR A 357 44.46 32.84 14.49
N GLN A 358 44.77 34.01 13.92
CA GLN A 358 44.82 34.26 12.48
C GLN A 358 46.14 34.94 12.11
N GLY A 359 46.64 34.63 10.91
CA GLY A 359 47.78 35.29 10.25
C GLY A 359 49.15 34.63 10.50
N THR A 360 50.09 34.58 9.55
CA THR A 360 50.01 34.95 8.11
C THR A 360 51.20 34.37 7.32
N THR A 361 50.95 33.84 6.11
CA THR A 361 51.82 33.83 4.89
C THR A 361 53.35 33.52 4.91
N ALA A 362 53.69 32.42 4.20
CA ALA A 362 54.54 32.34 2.98
C ALA A 362 56.11 32.37 3.00
N HIS A 363 56.67 31.71 1.96
CA HIS A 363 58.10 31.51 1.58
C HIS A 363 58.96 30.62 2.51
N GLY A 364 59.91 29.81 2.02
CA GLY A 364 60.26 29.43 0.63
C GLY A 364 61.46 28.46 0.54
N THR A 365 61.40 27.55 -0.44
CA THR A 365 62.46 26.90 -1.26
C THR A 365 63.85 26.46 -0.69
N THR A 366 64.19 25.20 -1.01
CA THR A 366 65.54 24.61 -1.32
C THR A 366 66.64 24.47 -0.26
N GLY A 367 67.26 23.28 -0.24
CA GLY A 367 68.53 22.99 0.44
C GLY A 367 68.94 21.52 0.35
N HIS A 368 69.66 21.13 -0.72
CA HIS A 368 70.44 19.89 -0.74
C HIS A 368 71.70 20.05 0.14
N ILE A 369 72.00 19.05 0.99
CA ILE A 369 73.27 18.29 0.99
C ILE A 369 72.92 16.85 1.38
#